data_AF-A0A946PP99-F1
#
_entry.id   AF-A0A946PP99-F1
#
_cell.length_a   1.000
_cell.length_b   1.000
_cell.length_c   1.000
_cell.angle_alpha   90.00
_cell.angle_beta   90.00
_cell.angle_gamma   90.00
#
_symmetry.space_group_name_H-M   'P 1'
#
loop_
_entity.id
_entity.type
_entity.pdbx_description
1 polymer ?
#
loop_
_entity_poly.entity_id
_entity_poly.type
_entity_poly.pdbx_seq_one_letter_code
_entity_poly.pdbx_strand_id
1 'polypeptide(L)' 'MKKVYIAGPLFDDHERSYLEKIANILEKNEYETFLPHRDAGLVEGEFTLEKKTKIFDTDMDFLKS' A
#
# COMPACT_ATOMS: atom_id res chain seq x y z
N MET A 1 2.90 -15.72 -10.44
CA MET A 1 2.11 -15.34 -9.25
C MET A 1 1.13 -14.27 -9.66
N LYS A 2 -0.11 -14.26 -9.17
CA LYS A 2 -1.07 -13.18 -9.49
C LYS A 2 -0.81 -12.00 -8.54
N LYS A 3 -0.82 -10.79 -9.08
CA LYS A 3 -0.66 -9.56 -8.32
C LYS A 3 -2.00 -9.03 -7.84
N VAL A 4 -2.06 -8.53 -6.61
CA VAL A 4 -3.24 -7.93 -6.01
C VAL A 4 -2.87 -6.58 -5.40
N TYR A 5 -3.46 -5.52 -5.94
CA TYR A 5 -3.39 -4.18 -5.38
C TYR A 5 -4.51 -4.01 -4.35
N ILE A 6 -4.15 -3.71 -3.09
CA ILE A 6 -5.08 -3.63 -1.96
C ILE A 6 -5.15 -2.18 -1.48
N ALA A 7 -6.16 -1.45 -1.94
CA ALA A 7 -6.48 -0.11 -1.47
C ALA A 7 -7.62 -0.12 -0.44
N GLY A 8 -7.53 0.81 0.51
CA GLY A 8 -8.55 1.04 1.52
C GLY A 8 -8.25 2.28 2.37
N PRO A 9 -9.22 2.73 3.18
CA PRO A 9 -9.03 3.81 4.13
C PRO A 9 -7.98 3.46 5.20
N LEU A 10 -7.34 4.50 5.77
CA LEU A 10 -6.23 4.39 6.72
C LEU A 10 -6.39 5.37 7.90
N PHE A 11 -7.63 5.75 8.20
CA PHE A 11 -7.98 6.78 9.17
C PHE A 11 -7.55 6.38 10.58
N ASP A 12 -7.56 5.08 10.89
CA ASP A 12 -7.07 4.54 12.16
C ASP A 12 -6.23 3.26 11.99
N ASP A 13 -5.62 2.82 13.10
CA ASP A 13 -4.77 1.62 13.11
C ASP A 13 -5.56 0.32 12.91
N HIS A 14 -6.85 0.31 13.22
CA HIS A 14 -7.70 -0.85 13.00
C HIS A 14 -7.96 -1.08 11.51
N GLU A 15 -8.23 -0.01 10.75
CA GLU A 15 -8.36 -0.06 9.29
C GLU A 15 -7.06 -0.53 8.62
N ARG A 16 -5.90 -0.01 9.05
CA ARG A 16 -4.58 -0.47 8.55
C ARG A 16 -4.37 -1.95 8.81
N SER A 17 -4.56 -2.38 10.06
CA SER A 17 -4.43 -3.79 10.45
C SER A 17 -5.38 -4.70 9.68
N TYR A 18 -6.58 -4.22 9.34
CA TYR A 18 -7.53 -4.97 8.53
C TYR A 18 -7.00 -5.22 7.11
N LEU A 19 -6.43 -4.21 6.45
CA LEU A 19 -5.83 -4.36 5.13
C LEU A 19 -4.62 -5.31 5.16
N GLU A 20 -3.76 -5.20 6.18
CA GLU A 20 -2.64 -6.13 6.36
C GLU A 20 -3.09 -7.57 6.58
N LYS A 21 -4.20 -7.81 7.28
CA LYS A 21 -4.78 -9.16 7.44
C LYS A 21 -5.24 -9.74 6.10
N ILE A 22 -5.85 -8.93 5.24
CA ILE A 22 -6.23 -9.35 3.88
C ILE A 22 -4.97 -9.71 3.08
N ALA A 23 -3.93 -8.87 3.16
CA ALA A 23 -2.64 -9.10 2.52
C ALA A 23 -2.04 -10.46 2.93
N ASN A 24 -1.97 -10.70 4.24
CA ASN A 24 -1.44 -11.95 4.82
C ASN A 24 -2.22 -13.19 4.35
N ILE A 25 -3.55 -13.11 4.21
CA ILE A 25 -4.36 -14.22 3.69
C ILE A 25 -4.00 -14.49 2.23
N LEU A 26 -3.89 -13.44 1.41
CA LEU A 26 -3.56 -13.57 -0.01
C LEU A 26 -2.13 -14.11 -0.22
N GLU A 27 -1.15 -13.60 0.53
CA GLU A 27 0.24 -14.07 0.48
C GLU A 27 0.37 -15.56 0.85
N LYS A 28 -0.38 -16.03 1.86
CA LYS A 28 -0.47 -17.46 2.21
C LYS A 28 -1.08 -18.33 1.11
N ASN A 29 -1.80 -17.73 0.18
CA ASN A 29 -2.43 -18.39 -0.97
C ASN A 29 -1.68 -18.08 -2.28
N GLU A 30 -0.38 -17.78 -2.21
CA GLU A 30 0.50 -17.59 -3.36
C GLU A 30 0.12 -16.40 -4.26
N TYR A 31 -0.44 -15.34 -3.67
CA TYR A 31 -0.60 -14.04 -4.32
C TYR A 31 0.54 -13.09 -3.92
N GLU A 32 0.94 -12.25 -4.87
CA GLU A 32 1.81 -11.10 -4.60
C GLU A 32 0.90 -9.91 -4.25
N THR A 33 1.12 -9.26 -3.11
CA THR A 33 0.26 -8.15 -2.67
C THR A 33 1.01 -6.83 -2.64
N PHE A 34 0.29 -5.75 -2.91
CA PHE A 34 0.76 -4.39 -2.74
C PHE A 34 -0.26 -3.56 -1.95
N LEU A 35 0.18 -2.94 -0.86
CA LEU A 35 -0.59 -2.03 -0.02
C LEU A 35 0.06 -0.65 -0.08
N PRO A 36 -0.64 0.42 -0.52
CA PRO A 36 -0.02 1.74 -0.71
C PRO A 36 0.73 2.26 0.52
N HIS A 37 0.14 2.14 1.71
CA HIS A 37 0.76 2.62 2.96
C HIS A 37 1.95 1.78 3.44
N ARG A 38 1.98 0.49 3.09
CA ARG A 38 3.05 -0.43 3.47
C ARG A 38 4.22 -0.34 2.50
N ASP A 39 3.90 -0.28 1.21
CA ASP A 39 4.85 -0.56 0.13
C ASP A 39 5.26 0.71 -0.64
N ALA A 40 4.35 1.68 -0.86
CA ALA A 40 4.76 3.03 -1.31
C ALA A 40 5.25 3.91 -0.14
N GLY A 41 4.76 3.60 1.07
CA GLY A 41 5.13 4.26 2.32
C GLY A 41 4.30 5.50 2.63
N LEU A 42 4.69 6.20 3.70
CA LEU A 42 4.05 7.42 4.19
C LEU A 42 5.03 8.60 4.12
N VAL A 43 4.52 9.82 3.99
CA VAL A 43 5.37 11.01 4.11
C VAL A 43 5.77 11.16 5.58
N GLU A 44 7.04 10.88 5.87
CA GLU A 44 7.61 11.05 7.20
C GLU A 44 8.39 12.37 7.33
N GLY A 45 8.34 12.96 8.53
CA GLY A 45 9.01 14.22 8.86
C GLY A 45 8.38 15.42 8.15
N GLU A 46 9.23 16.31 7.61
CA GLU A 46 8.75 17.46 6.85
C GLU A 46 8.05 17.02 5.56
N PHE A 47 6.84 17.55 5.35
CA PHE A 47 6.07 17.36 4.15
C PHE A 47 6.64 18.21 3.01
N THR A 48 7.18 17.55 1.99
CA THR A 48 7.64 18.20 0.75
C THR A 48 6.86 17.66 -0.44
N LEU A 49 6.70 18.49 -1.48
CA LEU A 49 6.05 18.09 -2.72
C LEU A 49 6.77 16.89 -3.35
N GLU A 50 8.10 16.89 -3.34
CA GLU A 50 8.93 15.80 -3.87
C GLU A 50 8.63 14.46 -3.20
N LYS A 51 8.58 14.41 -1.86
CA LYS A 51 8.26 13.19 -1.11
C LYS A 51 6.85 12.69 -1.43
N LYS A 52 5.87 13.61 -1.48
CA LYS A 52 4.49 13.26 -1.84
C LYS A 52 4.42 12.68 -3.25
N THR A 53 5.04 13.35 -4.22
CA THR A 53 5.03 12.91 -5.63
C THR A 53 5.65 11.53 -5.78
N LYS A 54 6.78 11.26 -5.11
CA LYS A 54 7.41 9.94 -5.15
C LYS A 54 6.49 8.81 -4.66
N ILE A 55 5.80 9.02 -3.54
CA ILE A 55 4.87 8.03 -2.98
C ILE A 55 3.67 7.83 -3.93
N PHE A 56 3.11 8.94 -4.44
CA PHE A 56 1.99 8.90 -5.37
C PHE A 56 2.34 8.18 -6.68
N ASP A 57 3.49 8.49 -7.27
CA ASP A 57 3.94 7.85 -8.52
C ASP A 57 4.15 6.35 -8.30
N THR A 58 4.77 5.95 -7.18
CA THR A 58 4.94 4.54 -6.81
C THR A 58 3.58 3.83 -6.69
N ASP A 59 2.64 4.42 -5.95
CA ASP A 59 1.28 3.89 -5.81
C ASP A 59 0.59 3.69 -7.17
N MET A 60 0.68 4.69 -8.04
CA MET A 60 0.09 4.66 -9.38
C MET A 60 0.75 3.66 -10.32
N ASP A 61 2.05 3.39 -10.18
CA ASP A 61 2.76 2.40 -10.98
C ASP A 61 2.28 0.98 -10.65
N PHE A 62 2.09 0.66 -9.37
CA PHE A 62 1.58 -0.64 -8.95
C PHE A 62 0.11 -0.86 -9.31
N LEU A 63 -0.72 0.19 -9.28
CA LEU A 63 -2.12 0.11 -9.71
C LEU A 63 -2.26 -0.25 -11.20
N LYS A 64 -1.31 0.14 -12.04
CA LYS A 64 -1.34 -0.10 -13.50
C LYS A 64 -0.66 -1.41 -13.93
N SER A 65 -0.04 -2.14 -12.99
CA SER A 65 0.83 -3.28 -13.25
C SER A 65 0.14 -4.64 -13.38
#